data_AF-A0A522JMG5-F1
#
_entry.id   AF-A0A522JMG5-F1
#
_cell.length_a   1.000
_cell.length_b   1.000
_cell.length_c   1.000
_cell.angle_alpha   90.00
_cell.angle_beta   90.00
_cell.angle_gamma   90.00
#
_symmetry.space_group_name_H-M   'P 1'
#
loop_
_entity.id
_entity.type
_entity.pdbx_description
1 polymer ?
#
loop_
_entity_poly.entity_id
_entity_poly.type
_entity_poly.pdbx_seq_one_letter_code
_entity_poly.pdbx_strand_id
1 'polypeptide(L)'
;MNYRKTLKTCALALGAAAVLAGSVTASNAQTPPKKYKVYLSMSYSGNGYQTETSNLIKALAATPPYDKLVDLKTVISGTDVQAQAAAYQSMVSAGADAIITF
;
A
#
# COMPACT_ATOMS: atom_id res chain seq x y z
N MET A 1 -37.15 -38.85 48.44
CA MET A 1 -35.82 -38.22 48.60
C MET A 1 -35.21 -37.88 47.23
N ASN A 2 -35.58 -36.71 46.69
CA ASN A 2 -34.87 -35.75 45.82
C ASN A 2 -33.78 -36.16 44.79
N TYR A 3 -34.05 -37.03 43.82
CA TYR A 3 -33.15 -37.24 42.65
C TYR A 3 -33.16 -36.12 41.59
N ARG A 4 -34.05 -35.14 41.71
CA ARG A 4 -34.25 -34.08 40.69
C ARG A 4 -33.32 -32.87 40.83
N LYS A 5 -32.59 -32.73 41.94
CA LYS A 5 -31.73 -31.56 42.19
C LYS A 5 -30.29 -31.72 41.70
N THR A 6 -29.81 -32.94 41.49
CA THR A 6 -28.41 -33.19 41.09
C THR A 6 -28.17 -33.04 39.59
N LEU A 7 -29.21 -33.12 38.75
CA LEU A 7 -29.07 -33.03 37.29
C LEU A 7 -28.91 -31.59 36.77
N LYS A 8 -29.31 -30.58 37.55
CA LYS A 8 -29.26 -29.17 37.13
C LYS A 8 -27.91 -28.51 37.39
N THR A 9 -27.04 -29.14 38.18
CA THR A 9 -25.76 -28.53 38.60
C THR A 9 -24.61 -28.82 37.62
N CYS A 10 -24.75 -29.80 36.73
CA CYS A 10 -23.72 -30.09 35.72
C CYS A 10 -23.87 -29.29 34.41
N ALA A 11 -25.03 -28.68 34.15
CA ALA A 11 -25.26 -27.93 32.91
C ALA A 11 -24.62 -26.52 32.89
N LEU A 12 -24.24 -25.98 34.07
CA LEU A 12 -23.59 -24.67 34.18
C LEU A 12 -22.06 -24.72 34.09
N ALA A 13 -21.45 -25.91 34.18
CA ALA A 13 -19.99 -26.05 34.11
C ALA A 13 -19.44 -26.17 32.67
N LEU A 14 -20.29 -26.49 31.68
CA LEU A 14 -19.86 -26.54 30.27
C LEU A 14 -19.96 -25.21 29.51
N GLY A 15 -20.65 -24.20 30.06
CA GLY A 15 -20.83 -22.90 29.39
C GLY A 15 -19.66 -21.93 29.55
N ALA A 16 -18.81 -22.11 30.57
CA ALA A 16 -17.74 -21.15 30.90
C ALA A 16 -16.39 -21.42 30.22
N ALA A 17 -16.18 -22.60 29.64
CA ALA A 17 -14.92 -22.96 29.00
C ALA A 17 -14.84 -22.58 27.50
N ALA A 18 -15.99 -22.34 26.84
CA ALA A 18 -16.01 -22.02 25.41
C ALA A 18 -15.74 -20.53 25.10
N VAL A 19 -15.80 -19.64 26.09
CA VAL A 19 -15.60 -18.19 25.89
C VAL A 19 -14.11 -17.80 25.92
N LEU A 20 -13.22 -18.68 26.42
CA LEU A 20 -11.77 -18.43 26.48
C LEU A 20 -10.99 -19.00 25.29
N ALA A 21 -11.62 -19.79 24.41
CA ALA A 21 -10.98 -20.32 23.20
C ALA A 21 -11.11 -19.39 21.97
N GLY A 22 -11.86 -18.29 22.09
CA GLY A 22 -12.20 -17.40 20.96
C GLY A 22 -11.29 -16.18 20.75
N SER A 23 -10.24 -16.00 21.56
CA SER A 23 -9.59 -14.69 21.70
C SER A 23 -8.14 -14.55 21.20
N VAL A 24 -7.62 -15.44 20.34
CA VAL A 24 -6.21 -15.32 19.87
C VAL A 24 -5.95 -15.27 18.38
N THR A 25 -6.96 -15.24 17.50
CA THR A 25 -6.72 -14.80 16.12
C THR A 25 -7.11 -13.34 15.99
N ALA A 26 -6.36 -12.48 16.69
CA ALA A 26 -6.18 -11.13 16.20
C ALA A 26 -5.41 -11.28 14.88
N SER A 27 -6.15 -11.48 13.79
CA SER A 27 -5.63 -11.22 12.45
C SER A 27 -5.22 -9.76 12.48
N ASN A 28 -3.93 -9.49 12.69
CA ASN A 28 -3.35 -8.21 12.35
C ASN A 28 -3.70 -8.01 10.88
N ALA A 29 -4.74 -7.23 10.60
CA ALA A 29 -4.98 -6.69 9.29
C ALA A 29 -3.72 -5.88 8.98
N GLN A 30 -2.76 -6.54 8.34
CA GLN A 30 -1.47 -5.96 8.03
C GLN A 30 -1.79 -4.88 7.02
N THR A 31 -1.85 -3.63 7.47
CA THR A 31 -1.97 -2.49 6.57
C THR A 31 -0.92 -2.72 5.49
N PRO A 32 -1.30 -2.80 4.21
CA PRO A 32 -0.33 -3.07 3.17
C PRO A 32 0.83 -2.09 3.33
N PRO A 33 2.09 -2.57 3.27
CA PRO A 33 3.25 -1.72 3.49
C PRO A 33 3.11 -0.46 2.62
N LYS A 34 3.36 0.71 3.21
CA LYS A 34 3.27 1.99 2.51
C LYS A 34 4.09 1.89 1.23
N LYS A 35 3.44 2.09 0.08
CA LYS A 35 4.13 2.14 -1.22
C LYS A 35 5.10 3.32 -1.24
N TYR A 36 6.27 3.11 -1.81
CA TYR A 36 7.20 4.18 -2.16
C TYR A 36 6.56 5.09 -3.20
N LYS A 37 6.44 6.38 -2.89
CA LYS A 37 5.94 7.40 -3.80
C LYS A 37 7.06 7.82 -4.74
N VAL A 38 7.03 7.30 -5.96
CA VAL A 38 8.08 7.53 -6.97
C VAL A 38 7.53 8.42 -8.07
N TYR A 39 8.25 9.50 -8.39
CA TYR A 39 7.91 10.35 -9.52
C TYR A 39 8.84 10.08 -10.71
N LEU A 40 8.25 9.93 -11.90
CA LEU A 40 8.92 10.01 -13.18
C LEU A 40 8.73 11.44 -13.71
N SER A 41 9.75 12.28 -13.55
CA SER A 41 9.78 13.66 -14.01
C SER A 41 10.38 13.73 -15.41
N MET A 42 9.63 14.24 -16.38
CA MET A 42 10.03 14.32 -17.77
C MET A 42 9.97 15.77 -18.26
N SER A 43 11.05 16.24 -18.87
CA SER A 43 11.11 17.54 -19.55
C SER A 43 10.32 17.56 -20.87
N TYR A 44 10.16 16.42 -21.55
CA TYR A 44 9.46 16.36 -22.84
C TYR A 44 8.92 14.96 -23.14
N SER A 45 7.81 14.86 -23.87
CA SER A 45 7.29 13.59 -24.40
C SER A 45 7.09 13.72 -25.91
N GLY A 46 8.13 13.39 -26.69
CA GLY A 46 8.06 13.48 -28.15
C GLY A 46 9.26 12.92 -28.90
N ASN A 47 10.32 12.49 -28.20
CA ASN A 47 11.29 11.55 -28.78
C ASN A 47 10.85 10.11 -28.48
N GLY A 48 11.02 9.21 -29.46
CA GLY A 48 10.57 7.82 -29.34
C GLY A 48 11.24 7.08 -28.16
N TYR A 49 12.48 7.42 -27.87
CA TYR A 49 13.26 6.78 -26.80
C TYR A 49 12.70 7.08 -25.39
N GLN A 50 12.40 8.33 -25.05
CA GLN A 50 11.82 8.72 -23.76
C GLN A 50 10.40 8.17 -23.61
N THR A 51 9.62 8.16 -24.70
CA THR A 51 8.29 7.52 -24.70
C THR A 51 8.40 6.03 -24.37
N GLU A 52 9.27 5.31 -25.07
CA GLU A 52 9.48 3.88 -24.82
C GLU A 52 10.03 3.62 -23.42
N THR A 53 10.99 4.42 -22.96
CA THR A 53 11.54 4.33 -21.60
C THR A 53 10.46 4.55 -20.55
N SER A 54 9.61 5.57 -20.71
CA SER A 54 8.46 5.81 -19.82
C SER A 54 7.51 4.60 -19.80
N ASN A 55 7.22 4.01 -20.96
CA ASN A 55 6.34 2.85 -21.05
C ASN A 55 6.94 1.62 -20.35
N LEU A 56 8.24 1.36 -20.52
CA LEU A 56 8.96 0.29 -19.85
C LEU A 56 8.99 0.48 -18.33
N ILE A 57 9.25 1.71 -17.84
CA ILE A 57 9.22 2.01 -16.40
C ILE A 57 7.82 1.78 -15.83
N LYS A 58 6.77 2.24 -16.52
CA LYS A 58 5.37 2.01 -16.11
C LYS A 58 5.01 0.54 -16.09
N ALA A 59 5.43 -0.22 -17.11
CA ALA A 59 5.22 -1.65 -17.19
C ALA A 59 5.91 -2.37 -16.02
N LEU A 60 7.17 -2.05 -15.73
CA LEU A 60 7.90 -2.62 -14.60
C LEU A 60 7.25 -2.29 -13.26
N ALA A 61 6.81 -1.04 -13.05
CA ALA A 61 6.13 -0.65 -11.83
C ALA A 61 4.78 -1.39 -11.63
N ALA A 62 4.18 -1.90 -12.70
CA ALA A 62 2.94 -2.66 -12.66
C ALA A 62 3.14 -4.18 -12.47
N THR A 63 4.38 -4.68 -12.46
CA THR A 63 4.67 -6.11 -12.24
C THR A 63 5.11 -6.41 -10.81
N PRO A 64 4.88 -7.63 -10.29
CA PRO A 64 5.40 -8.03 -8.98
C PRO A 64 6.94 -8.02 -8.91
N PRO A 65 7.52 -7.63 -7.76
CA PRO A 65 6.85 -7.16 -6.53
C PRO A 65 6.53 -5.65 -6.54
N TYR A 66 6.89 -4.92 -7.59
CA TYR A 66 6.81 -3.45 -7.63
C TYR A 66 5.37 -2.93 -7.63
N ASP A 67 4.43 -3.68 -8.20
CA ASP A 67 2.99 -3.41 -8.17
C ASP A 67 2.46 -3.13 -6.74
N LYS A 68 3.06 -3.77 -5.73
CA LYS A 68 2.73 -3.62 -4.31
C LYS A 68 3.66 -2.68 -3.55
N LEU A 69 4.81 -2.34 -4.12
CA LEU A 69 5.84 -1.55 -3.44
C LEU A 69 5.91 -0.10 -3.93
N VAL A 70 5.44 0.20 -5.14
CA VAL A 70 5.66 1.50 -5.79
C VAL A 70 4.32 2.13 -6.19
N ASP A 71 4.14 3.39 -5.82
CA ASP A 71 3.14 4.31 -6.38
C ASP A 71 3.87 5.25 -7.35
N LEU A 72 3.88 4.88 -8.64
CA LEU A 72 4.58 5.62 -9.70
C LEU A 72 3.67 6.73 -10.27
N LYS A 73 4.16 7.96 -10.28
CA LYS A 73 3.47 9.11 -10.89
C LYS A 73 4.32 9.76 -11.96
N THR A 74 3.77 9.97 -13.15
CA THR A 74 4.46 10.71 -14.22
C THR A 74 4.08 12.18 -14.20
N VAL A 75 5.08 13.06 -14.31
CA VAL A 75 4.89 14.51 -14.44
C VAL A 75 5.68 14.97 -15.66
N ILE A 76 5.02 15.71 -16.54
CA ILE A 76 5.63 16.27 -17.75
C ILE A 76 5.60 17.80 -17.60
N SER A 77 6.77 18.42 -17.49
CA SER A 77 6.89 19.85 -17.17
C SER A 77 7.20 20.73 -18.38
N GLY A 78 7.51 20.12 -19.53
CA GLY A 78 7.97 20.87 -20.71
C GLY A 78 9.42 21.34 -20.55
N THR A 79 9.87 22.16 -21.50
CA THR A 79 11.25 22.66 -21.58
C THR A 79 11.49 23.94 -20.78
N ASP A 80 10.45 24.51 -20.18
CA ASP A 80 10.58 25.70 -19.32
C ASP A 80 11.25 25.34 -17.99
N VAL A 81 12.31 26.06 -17.63
CA VAL A 81 13.13 25.76 -16.46
C VAL A 81 12.40 26.08 -15.16
N GLN A 82 11.58 27.13 -15.14
CA GLN A 82 10.85 27.53 -13.93
C GLN A 82 9.70 26.55 -13.64
N ALA A 83 9.00 26.09 -14.67
CA ALA A 83 7.99 25.05 -14.57
C ALA A 83 8.58 23.73 -14.06
N GLN A 84 9.77 23.34 -14.56
CA GLN A 84 10.49 22.16 -14.06
C GLN A 84 10.89 22.33 -12.58
N ALA A 85 11.45 23.49 -12.20
CA ALA A 85 11.82 23.75 -10.81
C ALA A 85 10.60 23.70 -9.87
N ALA A 86 9.47 24.29 -10.28
CA ALA A 86 8.21 24.23 -9.53
C ALA A 86 7.67 22.80 -9.43
N ALA A 87 7.78 22.00 -10.49
CA ALA A 87 7.39 20.60 -10.48
C ALA A 87 8.21 19.80 -9.46
N TYR A 88 9.54 19.95 -9.43
CA TYR A 88 10.38 19.30 -8.42
C TYR A 88 10.01 19.72 -6.99
N GLN A 89 9.79 21.02 -6.75
CA GLN A 89 9.35 21.51 -5.44
C GLN A 89 8.00 20.89 -5.02
N SER A 90 7.08 20.71 -5.96
CA SER A 90 5.79 20.05 -5.70
C SER A 90 5.93 18.55 -5.39
N MET A 91 6.88 17.85 -6.02
CA MET A 91 7.16 16.44 -5.74
C MET A 91 7.78 16.27 -4.35
N VAL A 92 8.75 17.14 -4.02
CA VAL A 92 9.40 17.15 -2.70
C VAL A 92 8.39 17.48 -1.60
N SER A 93 7.57 18.51 -1.78
CA SER A 93 6.54 18.87 -0.79
C SER A 93 5.44 17.81 -0.66
N ALA A 94 5.15 17.06 -1.73
CA ALA A 94 4.28 15.90 -1.69
C ALA A 94 4.91 14.69 -0.98
N GLY A 95 6.16 14.76 -0.53
CA GLY A 95 6.87 13.68 0.15
C GLY A 95 7.20 12.53 -0.80
N ALA A 96 7.78 12.84 -1.96
CA ALA A 96 8.37 11.85 -2.85
C ALA A 96 9.47 11.06 -2.12
N ASP A 97 9.44 9.73 -2.24
CA ASP A 97 10.51 8.85 -1.77
C ASP A 97 11.63 8.75 -2.83
N ALA A 98 11.31 8.93 -4.11
CA ALA A 98 12.27 9.03 -5.20
C ALA A 98 11.74 9.88 -6.37
N ILE A 99 12.67 10.50 -7.11
CA ILE A 99 12.39 11.23 -8.35
C ILE A 99 13.37 10.75 -9.42
N ILE A 100 12.84 10.21 -10.52
CA ILE A 100 13.58 9.82 -11.72
C ILE A 100 13.48 10.99 -12.71
N THR A 101 14.58 11.46 -13.27
CA THR A 101 14.65 12.68 -14.10
C THR A 101 15.13 12.40 -15.53
N PHE A 102 14.48 13.03 -16.51
CA PHE A 102 14.78 12.98 -17.94
C PHE A 102 14.56 14.32 -18.65
#